data_AF-A0A9P8FSI6-F1
#
_entry.id   AF-A0A9P8FSI6-F1
#
_cell.length_a   1.000
_cell.length_b   1.000
_cell.length_c   1.000
_cell.angle_alpha   90.00
_cell.angle_beta   90.00
_cell.angle_gamma   90.00
#
_symmetry.space_group_name_H-M   'P 1'
#
loop_
_entity.id
_entity.type
_entity.pdbx_description
1 polymer ?
#
loop_
_entity_poly.entity_id
_entity_poly.type
_entity_poly.pdbx_seq_one_letter_code
_entity_poly.pdbx_strand_id
1 'polypeptide(L)' 'IVHKNAMIEAGFFDIQQRAPWPKEEGEAKGNTGPEAVRFQGLRTAYFCVDKDSSAENIILNRIVSLKEDTSKK' A
#
# COMPACT_ATOMS: atom_id res chain seq x y z
N ILE A 1 -10.32 -11.06 -4.79
CA ILE A 1 -11.51 -10.41 -4.18
C ILE A 1 -11.25 -8.92 -4.21
N VAL A 2 -12.21 -8.12 -4.69
CA VAL A 2 -12.09 -6.66 -4.75
C VAL A 2 -13.08 -6.05 -3.75
N HIS A 3 -12.58 -5.16 -2.90
CA HIS A 3 -13.39 -4.43 -1.94
C HIS A 3 -13.61 -3.00 -2.44
N LYS A 4 -14.87 -2.63 -2.69
CA LYS A 4 -15.25 -1.27 -3.13
C LYS A 4 -15.61 -0.43 -1.91
N ASN A 5 -15.40 0.89 -2.00
CA ASN A 5 -15.73 1.86 -0.94
C ASN A 5 -15.10 1.51 0.42
N ALA A 6 -13.88 0.96 0.40
CA ALA A 6 -13.12 0.73 1.61
C ALA A 6 -12.70 2.07 2.23
N MET A 7 -12.75 2.16 3.56
CA MET A 7 -12.32 3.34 4.29
C MET A 7 -10.83 3.24 4.62
N ILE A 8 -10.11 4.35 4.45
CA ILE A 8 -8.71 4.50 4.86
C ILE A 8 -8.56 5.74 5.74
N GLU A 9 -7.60 5.70 6.66
CA GLU A 9 -7.30 6.84 7.51
C GLU A 9 -6.75 8.03 6.71
N ALA A 10 -7.07 9.24 7.17
CA ALA A 10 -6.61 10.48 6.54
C ALA A 10 -5.07 10.61 6.51
N GLY A 11 -4.37 9.96 7.44
CA GLY A 11 -2.89 9.91 7.46
C GLY A 11 -2.27 9.22 6.25
N PHE A 12 -3.06 8.55 5.40
CA PHE A 12 -2.61 8.02 4.13
C PHE A 12 -1.99 9.08 3.20
N PHE A 13 -2.53 10.31 3.21
CA PHE A 13 -2.00 11.39 2.38
C PHE A 13 -0.58 11.78 2.80
N ASP A 14 -0.25 11.69 4.09
CA ASP A 14 1.12 11.91 4.58
C ASP A 14 2.07 10.81 4.11
N ILE A 15 1.59 9.56 4.04
CA ILE A 15 2.37 8.42 3.54
C ILE A 15 2.67 8.61 2.04
N GLN A 16 1.67 9.05 1.25
CA GLN A 16 1.87 9.37 -0.16
C GLN A 16 2.94 10.45 -0.37
N GLN A 17 2.90 11.53 0.41
CA GLN A 17 3.87 12.63 0.29
C GLN A 17 5.29 12.23 0.73
N ARG A 18 5.41 11.26 1.65
CA ARG A 18 6.68 10.80 2.20
C ARG A 18 7.24 9.57 1.49
N ALA A 19 6.54 9.05 0.49
CA ALA A 19 7.01 7.93 -0.31
C ALA A 19 8.30 8.29 -1.06
N PRO A 20 9.22 7.33 -1.25
CA PRO A 20 9.16 5.93 -0.81
C PRO A 20 9.51 5.74 0.68
N TRP A 21 8.72 4.92 1.38
CA TRP A 21 8.94 4.52 2.79
C TRP A 21 8.73 3.00 2.94
N PRO A 22 9.62 2.25 3.64
CA PRO A 22 10.90 2.65 4.22
C PRO A 22 11.93 2.95 3.14
N LYS A 23 12.86 3.88 3.42
CA LYS A 23 14.05 4.08 2.57
C LYS A 23 15.05 2.95 2.79
N GLU A 24 14.67 1.72 2.47
CA GLU A 24 15.67 0.65 2.33
C GLU A 24 16.57 0.99 1.14
N GLU A 25 17.87 0.78 1.33
CA GLU A 25 18.97 1.23 0.46
C GLU A 25 18.86 0.70 -0.99
N GLY A 26 18.01 -0.30 -1.23
CA GLY A 26 17.68 -0.85 -2.55
C GLY A 26 16.63 -0.07 -3.37
N GLU A 27 15.73 0.70 -2.74
CA GLU A 27 14.67 1.46 -3.46
C GLU A 27 15.01 2.95 -3.66
N ALA A 28 16.11 3.43 -3.05
CA ALA A 28 16.60 4.79 -3.23
C ALA A 28 16.95 5.13 -4.70
N LYS A 29 17.02 4.12 -5.58
CA LYS A 29 17.35 4.25 -7.00
C LYS A 29 16.26 3.61 -7.85
N GLY A 30 15.12 4.28 -8.01
CA GLY A 30 14.43 4.19 -9.30
C GLY A 30 12.94 3.93 -9.34
N ASN A 31 12.24 3.82 -8.20
CA ASN A 31 10.78 3.76 -8.26
C ASN A 31 10.11 4.96 -7.57
N THR A 32 9.69 5.93 -8.39
CA THR A 32 8.87 7.09 -7.98
C THR A 32 7.42 6.94 -8.41
N GLY A 33 7.02 5.76 -8.90
CA GLY A 33 5.64 5.49 -9.31
C GLY A 33 4.68 5.33 -8.12
N PRO A 34 3.36 5.30 -8.36
CA PRO A 34 2.36 5.05 -7.32
C PRO A 34 2.67 3.81 -6.48
N GLU A 35 3.23 2.77 -7.10
CA GLU A 35 3.57 1.51 -6.45
C GLU A 35 4.66 1.63 -5.36
N ALA A 36 5.43 2.72 -5.37
CA ALA A 36 6.42 3.04 -4.35
C ALA A 36 5.79 3.52 -3.05
N VAL A 37 4.51 3.94 -3.09
CA VAL A 37 3.71 4.25 -1.90
C VAL A 37 3.28 2.93 -1.26
N ARG A 38 4.09 2.43 -0.32
CA ARG A 38 3.82 1.18 0.40
C ARG A 38 3.55 1.45 1.88
N PHE A 39 2.59 0.73 2.43
CA PHE A 39 2.25 0.83 3.84
C PHE A 39 1.66 -0.46 4.39
N GLN A 40 1.74 -0.61 5.70
CA GLN A 40 1.09 -1.68 6.42
C GLN A 40 -0.30 -1.23 6.86
N GLY A 41 -1.34 -1.89 6.34
CA GLY A 41 -2.68 -1.80 6.90
C GLY A 41 -2.73 -2.61 8.20
N LEU A 42 -2.83 -1.91 9.34
CA LEU A 42 -2.81 -2.53 10.66
C LEU A 42 -3.83 -3.68 10.74
N ARG A 43 -3.36 -4.83 11.25
CA ARG A 43 -4.15 -6.07 11.41
C ARG A 43 -4.77 -6.63 10.11
N THR A 44 -4.41 -6.11 8.94
CA THR A 44 -4.96 -6.53 7.65
C THR A 44 -3.88 -7.14 6.75
N ALA A 45 -3.02 -6.31 6.15
CA ALA A 45 -2.02 -6.72 5.16
C ALA A 45 -1.06 -5.58 4.83
N TYR A 46 -0.07 -5.85 3.99
CA TYR A 46 0.73 -4.81 3.33
C TYR A 46 0.10 -4.42 1.99
N PHE A 47 0.08 -3.13 1.71
CA PHE A 47 -0.55 -2.55 0.52
C PHE A 47 0.40 -1.61 -0.22
N CYS A 48 0.17 -1.47 -1.53
CA CYS A 48 0.73 -0.42 -2.38
C CYS A 48 -0.37 0.27 -3.18
N VAL A 49 -0.10 1.48 -3.66
CA VAL A 49 -0.99 2.17 -4.60
C VAL A 49 -0.81 1.57 -6.00
N ASP A 50 -1.92 1.32 -6.69
CA ASP A 50 -1.89 0.80 -8.07
C ASP A 50 -1.55 1.92 -9.08
N LYS A 51 -0.94 1.53 -10.20
CA LYS A 51 -0.58 2.45 -11.29
C LYS A 51 -1.78 3.17 -11.91
N ASP A 52 -2.96 2.55 -11.87
CA ASP A 52 -4.20 3.08 -12.44
C ASP A 52 -4.98 3.93 -11.40
N SER A 53 -4.40 4.13 -10.20
CA SER A 53 -4.95 4.97 -9.14
C SER A 53 -4.87 6.46 -9.50
N SER A 54 -5.90 7.21 -9.13
CA SER A 54 -5.94 8.68 -9.25
C SER A 54 -6.24 9.34 -7.90
N ALA A 55 -6.19 10.67 -7.85
CA ALA A 55 -6.52 11.45 -6.64
C ALA A 55 -7.99 11.29 -6.21
N GLU A 56 -8.89 11.05 -7.17
CA GLU A 56 -10.33 10.85 -6.92
C GLU A 56 -10.67 9.38 -6.69
N ASN A 57 -9.92 8.46 -7.32
CA ASN A 57 -10.14 7.02 -7.25
C ASN A 57 -8.87 6.33 -6.77
N ILE A 58 -8.77 6.14 -5.47
CA ILE A 58 -7.64 5.47 -4.84
C ILE A 58 -7.79 3.95 -5.01
N ILE A 59 -6.84 3.33 -5.73
CA ILE A 59 -6.77 1.88 -5.94
C ILE A 59 -5.58 1.34 -5.17
N LEU A 60 -5.83 0.35 -4.31
CA LEU A 60 -4.83 -0.26 -3.45
C LEU A 60 -4.70 -1.75 -3.76
N ASN A 61 -3.48 -2.19 -4.01
CA ASN A 61 -3.16 -3.59 -4.20
C ASN A 61 -2.57 -4.17 -2.92
N ARG A 62 -3.02 -5.37 -2.55
CA ARG A 62 -2.45 -6.14 -1.44
C ARG A 62 -1.17 -6.82 -1.92
N ILE A 63 -0.04 -6.47 -1.30
CA ILE A 63 1.28 -7.05 -1.59
C ILE A 63 1.38 -8.43 -0.95
N VAL A 64 1.28 -8.50 0.39
CA VAL A 64 1.39 -9.72 1.20
C VAL A 64 0.49 -9.63 2.44
N SER A 65 0.07 -10.77 2.98
CA SER A 65 -0.64 -10.81 4.27
C SER A 65 0.33 -10.64 5.44
N LEU A 66 -0.16 -10.20 6.61
CA LEU A 66 0.68 -9.94 7.79
C LEU A 66 1.32 -11.21 8.38
N LYS A 67 0.64 -12.34 8.23
CA LYS A 67 1.13 -13.67 8.58
C LYS A 67 0.69 -14.63 7.48
N GLU A 68 1.43 -15.71 7.28
CA GLU A 68 0.86 -16.90 6.66
C GLU A 68 -0.34 -17.31 7.49
N ASP A 69 -1.52 -17.34 6.87
CA ASP A 69 -2.76 -17.82 7.46
C ASP A 69 -2.60 -19.34 7.65
N THR A 70 -1.84 -19.75 8.67
CA THR A 70 -1.56 -21.15 9.04
C THR A 70 -2.79 -21.85 9.64
N SER A 71 -3.96 -21.20 9.61
CA SER A 71 -5.16 -21.67 10.29
C SER A 71 -6.42 -21.69 9.42
N LYS A 72 -6.30 -21.59 8.09
CA LYS A 72 -7.42 -21.90 7.20
C LYS A 72 -7.13 -23.20 6.45
N LYS A 73 -7.84 -24.24 6.89
CA LYS A 73 -8.03 -25.54 6.21
C LYS A 73 -8.45 -25.36 4.76
#